data_AF-A0A7J8T8A1-F1
#
_entry.id   AF-A0A7J8T8A1-F1
#
_cell.length_a   1.000
_cell.length_b   1.000
_cell.length_c   1.000
_cell.angle_alpha   90.00
_cell.angle_beta   90.00
_cell.angle_gamma   90.00
#
_symmetry.space_group_name_H-M   'P 1'
#
loop_
_entity.id
_entity.type
_entity.pdbx_description
1 polymer ?
#
loop_
_entity_poly.entity_id
_entity_poly.type
_entity_poly.pdbx_seq_one_letter_code
_entity_poly.pdbx_strand_id
1 'polypeptide(L)' 'IWDQWNDEVNKLFYSSYGDLPYLLDIKVDKHLFRALAQFWNPAYSCFTFGGVDLVPTVEEYMAIFHCSKI' A
#
# COMPACT_ATOMS: atom_id res chain seq x y z
N ILE A 1 1.66 -7.99 15.71
CA ILE A 1 1.46 -9.25 14.93
C ILE A 1 2.79 -9.67 14.32
N TRP A 2 3.43 -8.78 13.55
CA TRP A 2 4.73 -9.03 12.92
C TRP A 2 5.89 -9.18 13.92
N ASP A 3 5.80 -8.54 15.10
CA ASP A 3 6.82 -8.66 16.17
C ASP A 3 6.94 -10.06 16.78
N GLN A 4 6.00 -10.96 16.49
CA GLN A 4 6.01 -12.35 16.98
C GLN A 4 6.72 -13.31 16.02
N TRP A 5 7.16 -12.83 14.86
CA TRP A 5 7.81 -13.64 13.85
C TRP A 5 9.28 -13.87 14.18
N ASN A 6 9.76 -15.09 13.91
CA ASN A 6 11.19 -15.37 13.97
C ASN A 6 11.90 -14.84 12.70
N ASP A 7 13.23 -14.80 12.75
CA ASP A 7 14.05 -14.23 11.66
C ASP A 7 13.90 -14.98 10.33
N GLU A 8 13.66 -16.30 10.36
CA GLU A 8 13.49 -17.11 9.15
C GLU A 8 12.17 -16.80 8.43
N VAL A 9 11.07 -16.73 9.20
CA VAL A 9 9.74 -16.37 8.68
C VAL A 9 9.75 -14.92 8.16
N ASN A 10 10.38 -14.01 8.89
CA ASN A 10 10.59 -12.63 8.43
C ASN A 10 11.30 -12.61 7.08
N LYS A 11 12.48 -13.25 6.96
CA LYS A 11 13.24 -13.26 5.71
C LYS A 11 12.47 -13.86 4.53
N LEU A 12 11.77 -14.98 4.73
CA LEU A 12 10.95 -15.62 3.69
C LEU A 12 9.80 -14.71 3.25
N PHE A 13 9.17 -14.00 4.19
CA PHE A 13 8.10 -13.08 3.89
C PHE A 13 8.60 -11.86 3.11
N TYR A 14 9.64 -11.18 3.58
CA TYR A 14 10.22 -10.04 2.86
C TYR A 14 10.73 -10.43 1.47
N SER A 15 11.27 -11.64 1.29
CA SER A 15 11.65 -12.15 -0.03
C SER A 15 10.46 -12.35 -0.98
N SER A 16 9.27 -12.62 -0.45
CA SER A 16 8.08 -12.95 -1.25
C SER A 16 7.16 -11.73 -1.46
N TYR A 17 7.11 -10.83 -0.48
CA TYR A 17 6.11 -9.75 -0.40
C TYR A 17 6.73 -8.35 -0.20
N GLY A 18 8.06 -8.25 -0.05
CA GLY A 18 8.73 -6.97 0.20
C GLY A 18 8.31 -6.34 1.53
N ASP A 19 8.29 -5.01 1.57
CA ASP A 19 8.00 -4.21 2.77
C ASP A 19 6.51 -4.09 3.11
N LEU A 20 5.69 -5.05 2.67
CA LEU A 20 4.27 -5.10 2.99
C LEU A 20 3.94 -5.02 4.50
N PRO A 21 4.72 -5.61 5.43
CA PRO A 21 4.47 -5.46 6.86
C PRO A 21 4.64 -4.01 7.33
N TYR A 22 5.64 -3.31 6.80
CA TYR A 22 5.87 -1.90 7.10
C TYR A 22 4.70 -1.04 6.60
N LEU A 23 4.23 -1.28 5.38
CA LEU A 23 3.08 -0.56 4.81
C LEU A 23 1.80 -0.73 5.64
N LEU A 24 1.57 -1.92 6.19
CA LEU A 24 0.44 -2.20 7.06
C LEU A 24 0.56 -1.56 8.45
N ASP A 25 1.78 -1.21 8.87
CA ASP A 25 2.05 -0.52 10.14
C ASP A 25 2.08 1.02 9.99
N ILE A 26 2.03 1.55 8.76
CA ILE A 26 1.98 2.99 8.52
C ILE A 26 0.77 3.58 9.25
N LYS A 27 1.05 4.57 10.11
CA LYS A 27 0.02 5.35 10.79
C LYS A 27 -0.69 6.24 9.79
N VAL A 28 -1.87 5.80 9.35
CA VAL A 28 -2.75 6.59 8.50
C VAL A 28 -3.63 7.49 9.39
N ASP A 29 -3.72 8.77 9.05
CA ASP A 29 -4.69 9.67 9.68
C ASP A 29 -6.12 9.21 9.32
N LYS A 30 -6.91 8.89 10.35
CA LYS A 30 -8.27 8.35 10.20
C LYS A 30 -9.23 9.30 9.47
N HIS A 31 -9.07 10.61 9.64
CA HIS A 31 -9.93 11.60 9.01
C HIS A 31 -9.58 11.74 7.54
N LEU A 32 -8.28 11.76 7.21
CA LEU A 32 -7.80 11.73 5.84
C LEU A 32 -8.26 10.46 5.11
N PHE A 33 -8.11 9.29 5.72
CA PHE A 33 -8.56 8.03 5.13
C PHE A 33 -10.06 8.04 4.83
N ARG A 34 -10.87 8.52 5.79
CA ARG A 34 -12.32 8.63 5.60
C ARG A 34 -12.69 9.65 4.51
N ALA A 35 -11.92 10.71 4.34
CA ALA A 35 -12.12 11.65 3.25
C ALA A 35 -11.79 11.00 1.90
N LEU A 36 -10.64 10.33 1.78
CA LEU A 36 -10.21 9.63 0.56
C LEU A 36 -11.17 8.50 0.16
N ALA A 37 -11.65 7.72 1.13
CA ALA A 37 -12.56 6.61 0.88
C ALA A 37 -13.89 7.05 0.22
N GLN A 38 -14.31 8.31 0.39
CA GLN A 38 -15.51 8.85 -0.29
C GLN A 38 -15.33 8.99 -1.79
N PHE A 39 -14.08 9.07 -2.25
CA PHE A 39 -13.73 9.20 -3.67
C PHE A 39 -13.30 7.86 -4.29
N TRP A 40 -13.27 6.77 -3.53
CA TRP A 40 -12.93 5.45 -4.05
C TRP A 40 -14.01 4.94 -5.02
N ASN A 41 -13.60 4.64 -6.24
CA ASN A 41 -14.43 4.10 -7.29
C ASN A 41 -14.14 2.60 -7.48
N PRO A 42 -15.00 1.70 -6.97
CA PRO A 42 -14.73 0.27 -7.00
C PRO A 42 -14.80 -0.34 -8.41
N ALA A 43 -15.46 0.32 -9.36
CA ALA A 43 -15.55 -0.18 -10.73
C ALA A 43 -14.22 -0.06 -11.49
N TYR A 44 -13.42 0.96 -11.14
CA TYR A 44 -12.15 1.27 -11.81
C TYR A 44 -10.93 1.09 -10.89
N SER A 45 -11.14 0.76 -9.62
CA SER A 45 -10.09 0.62 -8.61
C SER A 45 -9.19 1.87 -8.49
N CYS A 46 -9.80 3.05 -8.53
CA CYS A 46 -9.14 4.35 -8.51
C CYS A 46 -9.85 5.34 -7.57
N PHE A 47 -9.24 6.49 -7.30
CA PHE A 47 -9.90 7.61 -6.63
C PHE A 47 -10.37 8.64 -7.67
N THR A 48 -11.68 8.89 -7.77
CA THR A 48 -12.22 9.84 -8.74
C THR A 48 -12.54 11.18 -8.07
N PHE A 49 -11.88 12.26 -8.48
CA PHE A 49 -12.11 13.62 -8.01
C PHE A 49 -12.64 14.49 -9.14
N GLY A 50 -13.92 14.88 -9.08
CA GLY A 50 -14.51 15.80 -10.08
C GLY A 50 -14.42 15.29 -11.53
N GLY A 51 -14.43 13.97 -11.74
CA GLY A 51 -14.27 13.34 -13.05
C GLY A 51 -12.82 13.05 -13.47
N VAL A 52 -11.84 13.35 -12.62
CA VAL A 52 -10.44 12.97 -12.82
C VAL A 52 -10.13 11.74 -11.97
N ASP A 53 -9.60 10.70 -12.61
CA ASP A 53 -9.16 9.49 -11.91
C ASP A 53 -7.71 9.63 -11.46
N LEU A 54 -7.50 9.46 -10.16
CA LEU A 54 -6.20 9.38 -9.52
C LEU A 54 -5.89 7.90 -9.26
N VAL A 55 -4.87 7.40 -9.96
CA VAL A 55 -4.31 6.06 -9.79
C VAL A 55 -2.81 6.23 -9.60
N PRO A 56 -2.20 5.62 -8.58
CA PRO A 56 -0.75 5.67 -8.45
C PRO A 56 -0.10 5.01 -9.68
N THR A 57 0.98 5.61 -10.20
CA THR A 57 1.70 5.00 -11.32
C THR A 57 2.41 3.72 -10.89
N VAL A 58 2.86 2.93 -11.85
CA VAL A 58 3.64 1.72 -11.56
C VAL A 58 4.91 2.08 -10.77
N GLU A 59 5.54 3.21 -11.08
CA GLU A 59 6.71 3.73 -10.36
C GLU A 59 6.38 4.08 -8.91
N GLU A 60 5.25 4.72 -8.66
CA GLU A 60 4.81 5.06 -7.30
C GLU A 60 4.50 3.81 -6.48
N TYR A 61 3.85 2.81 -7.10
CA TYR A 61 3.65 1.51 -6.46
C TYR A 61 4.97 0.80 -6.13
N MET A 62 5.93 0.80 -7.06
CA MET A 62 7.26 0.22 -6.80
C MET A 62 7.99 0.93 -5.67
N ALA A 63 7.87 2.26 -5.58
CA ALA A 63 8.45 3.04 -4.51
C ALA A 63 7.82 2.72 -3.14
N ILE A 64 6.49 2.55 -3.09
CA ILE A 64 5.77 2.18 -1.87
C ILE A 64 6.16 0.78 -1.41
N PHE A 65 6.20 -0.20 -2.31
CA PHE A 65 6.50 -1.59 -1.96
C PHE A 65 8.01 -1.90 -1.84
N HIS A 66 8.87 -0.91 -2.08
CA HIS A 66 10.33 -1.09 -2.20
C HIS A 66 10.69 -2.25 -3.14
N CYS A 67 9.87 -2.47 -4.17
CA CYS A 67 10.14 -3.46 -5.20
C CYS A 67 11.22 -2.91 -6.13
N SER A 68 12.41 -3.52 -6.13
CA SER A 68 13.41 -3.25 -7.16
C SER A 68 12.81 -3.55 -8.53
N LYS A 69 13.01 -2.64 -9.49
CA LYS A 69 12.70 -2.89 -10.91
C LYS A 69 13.40 -4.20 -11.32
N ILE A 70 12.63 -5.15 -11.84
CA ILE A 70 13.16 -6.34 -12.52
C ILE A 70 13.81 -5.90 -13.82
#